data_AF-A0A2T6BXF7-F1
#
_entry.id   AF-A0A2T6BXF7-F1
#
_cell.length_a   1.000
_cell.length_b   1.000
_cell.length_c   1.000
_cell.angle_alpha   90.00
_cell.angle_beta   90.00
_cell.angle_gamma   90.00
#
_symmetry.space_group_name_H-M   'P 1'
#
loop_
_entity.id
_entity.type
_entity.pdbx_description
1 polymer ?
#
loop_
_entity_poly.entity_id
_entity_poly.type
_entity_poly.pdbx_seq_one_letter_code
_entity_poly.pdbx_strand_id
1 'polypeptide(L)'
;MKGYRIWAPWWMRATAAVNLAAVILTLMFLTGKGTGSLGERMMYIHANKTVVFWSWGSNLLAVLALTGVFAVLTRVLDSGYRPVLQMALLIWIIGAMAWMLHDIIQMTFMPALSQMFLEVPTERMAGYIIQWEALLGKLLGVFSCSCFAVSGYIYTAVMYRTDHFSNRVALYSLAVWSFVLLSSLAFRWSENLLPWLTACSLLLTVPWSWFLAKEIIRNRKESPVATEKG
;
A
#
# COMPACT_ATOMS: atom_id res chain seq x y z
N MET A 1 -1.26 14.56 -25.10
CA MET A 1 -0.71 13.31 -24.51
C MET A 1 0.83 13.25 -24.42
N LYS A 2 1.64 14.25 -24.81
CA LYS A 2 3.12 14.14 -24.74
C LYS A 2 3.73 14.40 -23.35
N GLY A 3 3.07 15.21 -22.50
CA GLY A 3 3.58 15.57 -21.17
C GLY A 3 3.68 14.38 -20.21
N TYR A 4 2.61 13.59 -20.05
CA TYR A 4 2.52 12.54 -19.01
C TYR A 4 3.65 11.49 -19.07
N ARG A 5 4.14 11.17 -20.29
CA ARG A 5 5.20 10.18 -20.50
C ARG A 5 6.54 10.59 -19.89
N ILE A 6 6.76 11.88 -19.66
CA ILE A 6 8.00 12.42 -19.09
C ILE A 6 8.00 12.30 -17.56
N TRP A 7 6.85 12.56 -16.91
CA TRP A 7 6.73 12.56 -15.45
C TRP A 7 6.48 11.15 -14.87
N ALA A 8 5.88 10.24 -15.65
CA ALA A 8 5.52 8.90 -15.18
C ALA A 8 6.70 8.12 -14.54
N PRO A 9 7.90 8.04 -15.13
CA PRO A 9 9.03 7.35 -14.50
C PRO A 9 9.49 8.00 -13.19
N TRP A 10 9.42 9.33 -13.10
CA TRP A 10 9.74 10.06 -11.87
C TRP A 10 8.73 9.76 -10.77
N TRP A 11 7.44 9.64 -11.12
CA TRP A 11 6.40 9.23 -10.19
C TRP A 11 6.66 7.83 -9.61
N MET A 12 7.06 6.87 -10.46
CA MET A 12 7.40 5.51 -10.02
C MET A 12 8.59 5.50 -9.05
N ARG A 13 9.63 6.30 -9.33
CA ARG A 13 10.80 6.44 -8.45
C ARG A 13 10.46 7.12 -7.13
N ALA A 14 9.66 8.18 -7.18
CA ALA A 14 9.17 8.87 -5.98
C ALA A 14 8.34 7.91 -5.12
N THR A 15 7.47 7.09 -5.75
CA THR A 15 6.70 6.06 -5.05
C THR A 15 7.60 5.03 -4.37
N ALA A 16 8.67 4.58 -5.04
CA ALA A 16 9.65 3.68 -4.44
C ALA A 16 10.32 4.29 -3.20
N ALA A 17 10.68 5.57 -3.25
CA ALA A 17 11.30 6.29 -2.12
C ALA A 17 10.31 6.48 -0.95
N VAL A 18 9.07 6.88 -1.25
CA VAL A 18 8.00 7.03 -0.26
C VAL A 18 7.71 5.69 0.42
N ASN A 19 7.58 4.60 -0.34
CA ASN A 19 7.31 3.29 0.22
C ASN A 19 8.48 2.79 1.07
N LEU A 20 9.73 3.05 0.66
CA LEU A 20 10.90 2.72 1.48
C LEU A 20 10.92 3.48 2.80
N ALA A 21 10.60 4.78 2.79
CA ALA A 21 10.49 5.58 4.00
C ALA A 21 9.38 5.05 4.92
N ALA A 22 8.21 4.70 4.35
CA ALA A 22 7.10 4.11 5.08
C ALA A 22 7.45 2.75 5.71
N VAL A 23 8.22 1.92 5.00
CA VAL A 23 8.75 0.66 5.53
C VAL A 23 9.66 0.91 6.73
N ILE A 24 10.63 1.82 6.60
CA ILE A 24 11.56 2.12 7.69
C ILE A 24 10.80 2.60 8.93
N LEU A 25 9.86 3.54 8.77
CA LEU A 25 9.06 4.05 9.89
C LEU A 25 8.16 2.97 10.50
N THR A 26 7.50 2.16 9.66
CA THR A 26 6.66 1.05 10.14
C THR A 26 7.48 0.02 10.92
N LEU A 27 8.64 -0.37 10.39
CA LEU A 27 9.53 -1.33 11.06
C LEU A 27 10.09 -0.77 12.37
N MET A 28 10.49 0.50 12.41
CA MET A 28 11.07 1.10 13.62
C MET A 28 10.03 1.39 14.71
N PHE A 29 8.82 1.80 14.34
CA PHE A 29 7.88 2.40 15.31
C PHE A 29 6.53 1.68 15.41
N LEU A 30 6.13 0.86 14.43
CA LEU A 30 4.84 0.16 14.45
C LEU A 30 4.97 -1.34 14.72
N THR A 31 6.12 -1.98 14.45
CA THR A 31 6.32 -3.41 14.78
C THR A 31 6.50 -3.66 16.28
N GLY A 32 7.17 -2.75 17.00
CA GLY A 32 7.30 -2.80 18.47
C GLY A 32 5.96 -2.65 19.20
N LYS A 33 4.94 -2.13 18.50
CA LYS A 33 3.56 -2.08 18.96
C LYS A 33 2.90 -3.46 19.01
N GLY A 34 3.48 -4.52 18.42
CA GLY A 34 2.86 -5.84 18.29
C GLY A 34 3.28 -6.90 19.32
N THR A 35 4.24 -6.61 20.20
CA THR A 35 4.94 -7.65 20.98
C THR A 35 4.73 -7.59 22.50
N GLY A 36 3.74 -6.84 22.99
CA GLY A 36 3.49 -6.65 24.42
C GLY A 36 2.02 -6.72 24.82
N SER A 37 1.77 -6.69 26.13
CA SER A 37 0.42 -6.57 26.70
C SER A 37 -0.26 -5.28 26.22
N LEU A 38 -1.60 -5.22 26.28
CA LEU A 38 -2.36 -4.01 25.90
C LEU A 38 -1.82 -2.75 26.61
N GLY A 39 -1.49 -2.87 27.90
CA GLY A 39 -0.92 -1.78 28.70
C GLY A 39 0.43 -1.29 28.20
N GLU A 40 1.36 -2.21 27.87
CA GLU A 40 2.67 -1.87 27.29
C GLU A 40 2.53 -1.15 25.95
N ARG A 41 1.59 -1.62 25.11
CA ARG A 41 1.28 -1.00 23.82
C ARG A 41 0.74 0.42 24.01
N MET A 42 -0.19 0.63 24.94
CA MET A 42 -0.74 1.97 25.22
C MET A 42 0.31 2.91 25.81
N MET A 43 1.17 2.44 26.72
CA MET A 43 2.31 3.22 27.22
C MET A 43 3.27 3.61 26.11
N TYR A 44 3.62 2.68 25.22
CA TYR A 44 4.49 2.96 24.08
C TYR A 44 3.92 4.04 23.17
N ILE A 45 2.64 3.94 22.80
CA ILE A 45 1.95 4.95 21.98
C ILE A 45 1.96 6.31 22.67
N HIS A 46 1.67 6.33 23.97
CA HIS A 46 1.63 7.56 24.74
C HIS A 46 3.00 8.24 24.83
N ALA A 47 4.07 7.45 25.02
CA ALA A 47 5.43 7.98 25.08
C ALA A 47 5.96 8.43 23.71
N ASN A 48 5.48 7.84 22.61
CA ASN A 48 6.02 8.02 21.26
C ASN A 48 4.99 8.58 20.27
N LYS A 49 4.04 9.39 20.73
CA LYS A 49 2.89 9.88 19.92
C LYS A 49 3.31 10.45 18.56
N THR A 50 4.32 11.31 18.53
CA THR A 50 4.78 11.99 17.31
C THR A 50 5.30 11.01 16.26
N VAL A 51 6.17 10.07 16.63
CA VAL A 51 6.76 9.12 15.66
C VAL A 51 5.75 8.09 15.19
N VAL A 52 4.82 7.67 16.06
CA VAL A 52 3.72 6.79 15.71
C VAL A 52 2.77 7.48 14.71
N PHE A 53 2.47 8.77 14.93
CA PHE A 53 1.70 9.59 13.99
C PHE A 53 2.39 9.70 12.62
N TRP A 54 3.68 10.03 12.58
CA TRP A 54 4.44 10.09 11.32
C TRP A 54 4.50 8.75 10.61
N SER A 55 4.54 7.64 11.34
CA SER A 55 4.56 6.30 10.76
C SER A 55 3.26 6.00 10.01
N TRP A 56 2.09 6.23 10.62
CA TRP A 56 0.83 6.15 9.90
C TRP A 56 0.75 7.17 8.74
N GLY A 57 1.32 8.36 8.91
CA GLY A 57 1.29 9.41 7.88
C GLY A 57 2.09 9.02 6.65
N SER A 58 3.20 8.34 6.86
CA SER A 58 4.00 7.78 5.77
C SER A 58 3.27 6.64 5.04
N ASN A 59 2.50 5.82 5.74
CA ASN A 59 1.67 4.78 5.13
C ASN A 59 0.54 5.37 4.27
N LEU A 60 -0.14 6.43 4.75
CA LEU A 60 -1.10 7.18 3.94
C LEU A 60 -0.47 7.70 2.65
N LEU A 61 0.72 8.31 2.75
CA LEU A 61 1.43 8.82 1.59
C LEU A 61 1.85 7.71 0.61
N ALA A 62 2.27 6.54 1.12
CA ALA A 62 2.60 5.36 0.33
C ALA A 62 1.40 4.85 -0.47
N VAL A 63 0.22 4.76 0.16
CA VAL A 63 -1.03 4.35 -0.51
C VAL A 63 -1.42 5.33 -1.60
N LEU A 64 -1.31 6.64 -1.36
CA LEU A 64 -1.59 7.67 -2.37
C LEU A 64 -0.59 7.61 -3.53
N ALA A 65 0.70 7.42 -3.25
CA ALA A 65 1.74 7.30 -4.26
C ALA A 65 1.50 6.09 -5.18
N LEU A 66 1.21 4.92 -4.58
CA LEU A 66 0.84 3.70 -5.31
C LEU A 66 -0.46 3.87 -6.11
N THR A 67 -1.45 4.58 -5.58
CA THR A 67 -2.67 4.91 -6.34
C THR A 67 -2.32 5.69 -7.61
N GLY A 68 -1.39 6.64 -7.53
CA GLY A 68 -0.85 7.34 -8.68
C GLY A 68 -0.13 6.41 -9.67
N VAL A 69 0.63 5.42 -9.18
CA VAL A 69 1.26 4.38 -10.03
C VAL A 69 0.21 3.63 -10.84
N PHE A 70 -0.87 3.16 -10.20
CA PHE A 70 -1.94 2.45 -10.90
C PHE A 70 -2.69 3.33 -11.90
N ALA A 71 -2.91 4.61 -11.57
CA ALA A 71 -3.51 5.57 -12.50
C ALA A 71 -2.61 5.81 -13.74
N VAL A 72 -1.29 5.83 -13.56
CA VAL A 72 -0.33 5.87 -14.67
C VAL A 72 -0.40 4.57 -15.49
N LEU A 73 -0.41 3.42 -14.85
CA LEU A 73 -0.51 2.12 -15.53
C LEU A 73 -1.79 1.99 -16.35
N THR A 74 -2.93 2.49 -15.86
CA THR A 74 -4.19 2.51 -16.63
C THR A 74 -4.01 3.20 -17.97
N ARG A 75 -3.12 4.21 -18.02
CA ARG A 75 -2.85 5.02 -19.22
C ARG A 75 -1.76 4.45 -20.12
N VAL A 76 -0.83 3.67 -19.56
CA VAL A 76 0.35 3.15 -20.27
C VAL A 76 0.10 1.77 -20.86
N LEU A 77 -0.66 0.93 -20.17
CA LEU A 77 -1.03 -0.40 -20.66
C LEU A 77 -1.99 -0.30 -21.86
N ASP A 78 -2.14 -1.41 -22.58
CA ASP A 78 -2.93 -1.47 -23.81
C ASP A 78 -4.35 -0.89 -23.63
N SER A 79 -4.69 0.04 -24.51
CA SER A 79 -5.98 0.73 -24.56
C SER A 79 -7.17 -0.21 -24.77
N GLY A 80 -6.97 -1.38 -25.41
CA GLY A 80 -8.02 -2.38 -25.60
C GLY A 80 -8.61 -2.89 -24.28
N TYR A 81 -7.85 -2.84 -23.18
CA TYR A 81 -8.27 -3.30 -21.86
C TYR A 81 -8.72 -2.16 -20.93
N ARG A 82 -8.92 -0.94 -21.46
CA ARG A 82 -9.19 0.25 -20.64
C ARG A 82 -10.38 0.11 -19.66
N PRO A 83 -11.54 -0.46 -20.04
CA PRO A 83 -12.66 -0.62 -19.11
C PRO A 83 -12.29 -1.53 -17.92
N VAL A 84 -11.59 -2.63 -18.19
CA VAL A 84 -11.14 -3.58 -17.16
C VAL A 84 -10.12 -2.93 -16.23
N LEU A 85 -9.17 -2.16 -16.78
CA LEU A 85 -8.19 -1.40 -15.99
C LEU A 85 -8.83 -0.30 -15.14
N GLN A 86 -9.88 0.36 -15.62
CA GLN A 86 -10.63 1.34 -14.84
C GLN A 86 -11.40 0.69 -13.69
N MET A 87 -12.00 -0.49 -13.94
CA MET A 87 -12.65 -1.27 -12.89
C MET A 87 -11.64 -1.71 -11.83
N ALA A 88 -10.47 -2.20 -12.25
CA ALA A 88 -9.38 -2.55 -11.35
C ALA A 88 -8.88 -1.35 -10.55
N LEU A 89 -8.75 -0.17 -11.17
CA LEU A 89 -8.40 1.07 -10.46
C LEU A 89 -9.45 1.45 -9.42
N LEU A 90 -10.73 1.29 -9.73
CA LEU A 90 -11.81 1.55 -8.76
C LEU A 90 -11.72 0.61 -7.55
N ILE A 91 -11.49 -0.68 -7.78
CA ILE A 91 -11.26 -1.67 -6.71
C ILE A 91 -10.06 -1.26 -5.84
N TRP A 92 -8.97 -0.81 -6.47
CA TRP A 92 -7.81 -0.28 -5.76
C TRP A 92 -8.19 0.93 -4.90
N ILE A 93 -8.89 1.91 -5.46
CA ILE A 93 -9.31 3.12 -4.74
C ILE A 93 -10.19 2.77 -3.54
N ILE A 94 -11.11 1.81 -3.68
CA ILE A 94 -11.94 1.34 -2.55
C ILE A 94 -11.06 0.77 -1.43
N GLY A 95 -10.10 -0.11 -1.77
CA GLY A 95 -9.14 -0.64 -0.80
C GLY A 95 -8.27 0.44 -0.15
N ALA A 96 -7.85 1.44 -0.94
CA ALA A 96 -7.05 2.56 -0.49
C ALA A 96 -7.83 3.46 0.47
N MET A 97 -9.09 3.78 0.18
CA MET A 97 -9.96 4.54 1.09
C MET A 97 -10.17 3.80 2.41
N ALA A 98 -10.35 2.49 2.39
CA ALA A 98 -10.47 1.69 3.61
C ALA A 98 -9.18 1.69 4.44
N TRP A 99 -8.00 1.60 3.80
CA TRP A 99 -6.71 1.74 4.49
C TRP A 99 -6.57 3.15 5.07
N MET A 100 -6.87 4.18 4.27
CA MET A 100 -6.76 5.56 4.74
C MET A 100 -7.69 5.84 5.92
N LEU A 101 -8.91 5.31 5.88
CA LEU A 101 -9.85 5.39 6.99
C LEU A 101 -9.28 4.71 8.24
N HIS A 102 -8.70 3.52 8.11
CA HIS A 102 -8.00 2.84 9.20
C HIS A 102 -6.90 3.73 9.81
N ASP A 103 -5.99 4.26 8.99
CA ASP A 103 -4.84 5.04 9.48
C ASP A 103 -5.29 6.38 10.09
N ILE A 104 -6.28 7.06 9.52
CA ILE A 104 -6.86 8.28 10.10
C ILE A 104 -7.49 7.98 11.46
N ILE A 105 -8.29 6.91 11.57
CA ILE A 105 -8.88 6.52 12.85
C ILE A 105 -7.79 6.21 13.88
N GLN A 106 -6.75 5.47 13.49
CA GLN A 106 -5.63 5.16 14.36
C GLN A 106 -4.90 6.43 14.82
N MET A 107 -4.60 7.36 13.93
CA MET A 107 -3.97 8.63 14.27
C MET A 107 -4.80 9.49 15.22
N THR A 108 -6.11 9.58 14.99
CA THR A 108 -6.99 10.49 15.75
C THR A 108 -7.40 9.89 17.09
N PHE A 109 -7.84 8.64 17.10
CA PHE A 109 -8.47 8.04 18.28
C PHE A 109 -7.50 7.25 19.15
N MET A 110 -6.51 6.57 18.58
CA MET A 110 -5.63 5.71 19.37
C MET A 110 -4.80 6.48 20.44
N PRO A 111 -4.26 7.69 20.17
CA PRO A 111 -3.58 8.45 21.21
C PRO A 111 -4.50 8.85 22.35
N ALA A 112 -5.74 9.28 22.03
CA ALA A 112 -6.72 9.66 23.04
C ALA A 112 -7.18 8.45 23.88
N LEU A 113 -7.46 7.32 23.21
CA LEU A 113 -7.81 6.06 23.87
C LEU A 113 -6.66 5.54 24.75
N SER A 114 -5.41 5.66 24.30
CA SER A 114 -4.24 5.27 25.10
C SER A 114 -4.11 6.11 26.37
N GLN A 115 -4.35 7.41 26.29
CA GLN A 115 -4.29 8.29 27.45
C GLN A 115 -5.41 7.99 28.44
N MET A 116 -6.66 7.90 27.96
CA MET A 116 -7.81 7.59 28.82
C MET A 116 -7.66 6.20 29.48
N PHE A 117 -7.07 5.21 28.78
CA PHE A 117 -6.82 3.89 29.35
C PHE A 117 -5.76 3.90 30.45
N LEU A 118 -4.73 4.73 30.31
CA LEU A 118 -3.67 4.87 31.32
C LEU A 118 -4.15 5.64 32.55
N GLU A 119 -5.06 6.60 32.38
CA GLU A 119 -5.64 7.38 33.47
C GLU A 119 -6.69 6.59 34.27
N VAL A 120 -7.57 5.84 33.58
CA VAL A 120 -8.66 5.08 34.22
C VAL A 120 -8.78 3.68 33.58
N PRO A 121 -7.88 2.73 33.93
CA PRO A 121 -7.91 1.39 33.36
C PRO A 121 -9.12 0.61 33.88
N THR A 122 -10.07 0.33 32.99
CA THR A 122 -11.22 -0.56 33.29
C THR A 122 -11.25 -1.73 32.31
N GLU A 123 -11.69 -2.91 32.78
CA GLU A 123 -11.81 -4.11 31.94
C GLU A 123 -12.72 -3.90 30.72
N ARG A 124 -13.82 -3.14 30.91
CA ARG A 124 -14.73 -2.79 29.82
C ARG A 124 -14.02 -1.97 28.75
N MET A 125 -13.23 -0.96 29.15
CA MET A 125 -12.47 -0.14 28.21
C MET A 125 -11.42 -0.97 27.46
N ALA A 126 -10.69 -1.86 28.15
CA ALA A 126 -9.76 -2.79 27.52
C ALA A 126 -10.46 -3.65 26.45
N GLY A 127 -11.61 -4.23 26.80
CA GLY A 127 -12.42 -5.05 25.88
C GLY A 127 -12.87 -4.28 24.63
N TYR A 128 -13.35 -3.05 24.79
CA TYR A 128 -13.74 -2.21 23.65
C TYR A 128 -12.55 -1.82 22.76
N ILE A 129 -11.39 -1.50 23.33
CA ILE A 129 -10.19 -1.21 22.55
C ILE A 129 -9.77 -2.42 21.72
N ILE A 130 -9.77 -3.62 22.31
CA ILE A 130 -9.40 -4.87 21.60
C ILE A 130 -10.39 -5.15 20.46
N GLN A 131 -11.70 -5.03 20.71
CA GLN A 131 -12.72 -5.23 19.67
C GLN A 131 -12.58 -4.21 18.53
N TRP A 132 -12.29 -2.95 18.87
CA TRP A 132 -12.06 -1.88 17.92
C TRP A 132 -10.81 -2.14 17.06
N GLU A 133 -9.70 -2.53 17.68
CA GLU A 133 -8.48 -2.91 16.97
C GLU A 133 -8.69 -4.12 16.07
N ALA A 134 -9.43 -5.14 16.52
CA ALA A 134 -9.73 -6.33 15.70
C ALA A 134 -10.59 -5.97 14.48
N LEU A 135 -11.58 -5.08 14.63
CA LEU A 135 -12.40 -4.60 13.52
C LEU A 135 -11.56 -3.81 12.50
N LEU A 136 -10.75 -2.87 12.99
CA LEU A 136 -9.83 -2.08 12.17
C LEU A 136 -8.78 -2.95 11.48
N GLY A 137 -8.24 -3.94 12.20
CA GLY A 137 -7.31 -4.93 11.67
C GLY A 137 -7.92 -5.72 10.51
N LYS A 138 -9.20 -6.13 10.61
CA LYS A 138 -9.91 -6.79 9.49
C LYS A 138 -10.15 -5.85 8.31
N LEU A 139 -10.46 -4.58 8.56
CA LEU A 139 -10.63 -3.57 7.50
C LEU A 139 -9.34 -3.43 6.67
N LEU A 140 -8.19 -3.31 7.34
CA LEU A 140 -6.89 -3.18 6.67
C LEU A 140 -6.38 -4.53 6.14
N GLY A 141 -6.15 -5.49 7.05
CA GLY A 141 -5.48 -6.76 6.78
C GLY A 141 -6.28 -7.69 5.88
N VAL A 142 -7.62 -7.67 5.95
CA VAL A 142 -8.45 -8.53 5.07
C VAL A 142 -8.96 -7.74 3.88
N PHE A 143 -9.81 -6.74 4.13
CA PHE A 143 -10.54 -6.07 3.06
C PHE A 143 -9.63 -5.26 2.13
N SER A 144 -8.85 -4.31 2.65
CA SER A 144 -7.94 -3.50 1.82
C SER A 144 -6.89 -4.34 1.10
N CYS A 145 -6.23 -5.27 1.79
CA CYS A 145 -5.22 -6.13 1.16
C CYS A 145 -5.82 -7.01 0.05
N SER A 146 -7.02 -7.54 0.24
CA SER A 146 -7.72 -8.31 -0.80
C SER A 146 -8.06 -7.46 -2.02
N CYS A 147 -8.58 -6.24 -1.82
CA CYS A 147 -8.82 -5.29 -2.92
C CYS A 147 -7.54 -4.97 -3.70
N PHE A 148 -6.44 -4.73 -3.00
CA PHE A 148 -5.14 -4.46 -3.61
C PHE A 148 -4.61 -5.65 -4.40
N ALA A 149 -4.70 -6.86 -3.85
CA ALA A 149 -4.28 -8.06 -4.54
C ALA A 149 -5.10 -8.30 -5.81
N VAL A 150 -6.45 -8.24 -5.72
CA VAL A 150 -7.34 -8.43 -6.88
C VAL A 150 -7.06 -7.40 -7.97
N SER A 151 -6.96 -6.12 -7.61
CA SER A 151 -6.62 -5.07 -8.58
C SER A 151 -5.24 -5.33 -9.20
N GLY A 152 -4.23 -5.59 -8.37
CA GLY A 152 -2.87 -5.89 -8.80
C GLY A 152 -2.79 -7.08 -9.76
N TYR A 153 -3.56 -8.14 -9.52
CA TYR A 153 -3.67 -9.28 -10.44
C TYR A 153 -4.26 -8.91 -11.79
N ILE A 154 -5.32 -8.09 -11.83
CA ILE A 154 -5.92 -7.63 -13.09
C ILE A 154 -4.89 -6.82 -13.90
N TYR A 155 -4.20 -5.87 -13.26
CA TYR A 155 -3.13 -5.12 -13.92
C TYR A 155 -1.99 -6.03 -14.39
N THR A 156 -1.61 -7.02 -13.59
CA THR A 156 -0.58 -8.00 -13.94
C THR A 156 -0.99 -8.84 -15.14
N ALA A 157 -2.24 -9.27 -15.21
CA ALA A 157 -2.77 -10.01 -16.37
C ALA A 157 -2.73 -9.16 -17.64
N VAL A 158 -3.07 -7.88 -17.56
CA VAL A 158 -2.97 -6.95 -18.71
C VAL A 158 -1.51 -6.64 -19.07
N MET A 159 -0.59 -6.58 -18.10
CA MET A 159 0.85 -6.44 -18.38
C MET A 159 1.36 -7.60 -19.25
N TYR A 160 0.96 -8.85 -18.98
CA TYR A 160 1.31 -10.01 -19.82
C TYR A 160 0.73 -9.94 -21.24
N ARG A 161 -0.36 -9.20 -21.43
CA ARG A 161 -1.05 -9.05 -22.74
C ARG A 161 -0.59 -7.82 -23.52
N THR A 162 0.24 -6.97 -22.93
CA THR A 162 0.72 -5.74 -23.57
C THR A 162 2.09 -6.01 -24.21
N ASP A 163 2.17 -6.02 -25.54
CA ASP A 163 3.36 -6.45 -26.31
C ASP A 163 4.67 -5.75 -25.95
N HIS A 164 4.59 -4.49 -25.50
CA HIS A 164 5.77 -3.70 -25.14
C HIS A 164 6.18 -3.84 -23.67
N PHE A 165 5.48 -4.63 -22.86
CA PHE A 165 5.83 -4.85 -21.46
C PHE A 165 6.58 -6.17 -21.28
N SER A 166 7.72 -6.13 -20.58
CA SER A 166 8.52 -7.33 -20.32
C SER A 166 7.81 -8.27 -19.35
N ASN A 167 7.78 -9.56 -19.72
CA ASN A 167 7.30 -10.65 -18.86
C ASN A 167 7.99 -10.70 -17.50
N ARG A 168 9.23 -10.20 -17.37
CA ARG A 168 9.94 -10.15 -16.08
C ARG A 168 9.25 -9.22 -15.09
N VAL A 169 8.80 -8.06 -15.56
CA VAL A 169 8.09 -7.07 -14.73
C VAL A 169 6.71 -7.60 -14.34
N ALA A 170 6.00 -8.22 -15.30
CA ALA A 170 4.72 -8.87 -15.03
C ALA A 170 4.86 -10.02 -14.00
N LEU A 171 5.88 -10.86 -14.11
CA LEU A 171 6.14 -11.94 -13.16
C LEU A 171 6.46 -11.41 -11.76
N TYR A 172 7.27 -10.34 -11.66
CA TYR A 172 7.54 -9.71 -10.38
C TYR A 172 6.26 -9.09 -9.78
N SER A 173 5.43 -8.45 -10.62
CA SER A 173 4.10 -7.96 -10.22
C SER A 173 3.24 -9.08 -9.64
N LEU A 174 3.20 -10.24 -10.31
CA LEU A 174 2.46 -11.41 -9.82
C LEU A 174 2.93 -11.83 -8.43
N ALA A 175 4.24 -11.87 -8.20
CA ALA A 175 4.81 -12.21 -6.89
C ALA A 175 4.44 -11.19 -5.81
N VAL A 176 4.51 -9.88 -6.11
CA VAL A 176 4.12 -8.81 -5.18
C VAL A 176 2.66 -8.97 -4.74
N TRP A 177 1.73 -9.09 -5.70
CA TRP A 177 0.30 -9.16 -5.37
C TRP A 177 -0.10 -10.50 -4.76
N SER A 178 0.62 -11.58 -5.07
CA SER A 178 0.47 -12.86 -4.38
C SER A 178 0.94 -12.78 -2.94
N PHE A 179 2.04 -12.08 -2.66
CA PHE A 179 2.45 -11.83 -1.28
C PHE A 179 1.41 -10.99 -0.54
N VAL A 180 0.85 -9.93 -1.14
CA VAL A 180 -0.24 -9.13 -0.53
C VAL A 180 -1.48 -9.99 -0.23
N LEU A 181 -1.87 -10.89 -1.14
CA LEU A 181 -2.97 -11.81 -0.89
C LEU A 181 -2.65 -12.79 0.24
N LEU A 182 -1.46 -13.39 0.21
CA LEU A 182 -1.00 -14.30 1.27
C LEU A 182 -0.92 -13.60 2.62
N SER A 183 -0.51 -12.33 2.67
CA SER A 183 -0.57 -11.50 3.88
C SER A 183 -2.00 -11.36 4.39
N SER A 184 -2.97 -11.16 3.50
CA SER A 184 -4.38 -11.07 3.86
C SER A 184 -4.93 -12.37 4.46
N LEU A 185 -4.49 -13.51 3.92
CA LEU A 185 -4.79 -14.81 4.50
C LEU A 185 -4.05 -15.00 5.83
N ALA A 186 -2.76 -14.65 5.89
CA ALA A 186 -1.87 -14.77 7.04
C ALA A 186 -2.46 -14.07 8.28
N PHE A 187 -3.09 -12.90 8.07
CA PHE A 187 -3.75 -12.12 9.10
C PHE A 187 -4.83 -12.91 9.86
N ARG A 188 -5.50 -13.88 9.23
CA ARG A 188 -6.51 -14.73 9.90
C ARG A 188 -5.92 -15.58 11.03
N TRP A 189 -4.63 -15.92 10.95
CA TRP A 189 -3.97 -16.74 11.97
C TRP A 189 -3.29 -15.90 13.05
N SER A 190 -2.84 -14.68 12.73
CA SER A 190 -2.20 -13.79 13.71
C SER A 190 -2.33 -12.32 13.33
N GLU A 191 -3.14 -11.58 14.10
CA GLU A 191 -3.34 -10.15 13.90
C GLU A 191 -2.07 -9.34 14.23
N ASN A 192 -1.21 -9.86 15.11
CA ASN A 192 0.06 -9.24 15.51
C ASN A 192 1.08 -9.17 14.35
N LEU A 193 0.90 -9.97 13.30
CA LEU A 193 1.75 -9.93 12.11
C LEU A 193 1.41 -8.76 11.18
N LEU A 194 0.28 -8.07 11.37
CA LEU A 194 -0.19 -7.04 10.44
C LEU A 194 0.86 -5.94 10.13
N PRO A 195 1.59 -5.36 11.12
CA PRO A 195 2.61 -4.36 10.84
C PRO A 195 3.77 -4.93 10.01
N TRP A 196 4.18 -6.17 10.29
CA TRP A 196 5.25 -6.87 9.56
C TRP A 196 4.84 -7.17 8.12
N LEU A 197 3.65 -7.74 7.94
CA LEU A 197 3.10 -8.05 6.62
C LEU A 197 2.95 -6.79 5.78
N THR A 198 2.49 -5.70 6.39
CA THR A 198 2.37 -4.38 5.75
C THR A 198 3.73 -3.85 5.29
N ALA A 199 4.73 -3.87 6.17
CA ALA A 199 6.09 -3.44 5.86
C ALA A 199 6.72 -4.30 4.75
N CYS A 200 6.58 -5.63 4.82
CA CYS A 200 7.07 -6.53 3.78
C CYS A 200 6.37 -6.29 2.43
N SER A 201 5.05 -6.12 2.43
CA SER A 201 4.29 -5.81 1.21
C SER A 201 4.75 -4.49 0.59
N LEU A 202 4.89 -3.43 1.39
CA LEU A 202 5.42 -2.15 0.90
C LEU A 202 6.87 -2.28 0.41
N LEU A 203 7.72 -3.05 1.10
CA LEU A 203 9.10 -3.28 0.70
C LEU A 203 9.19 -3.94 -0.68
N LEU A 204 8.34 -4.94 -0.96
CA LEU A 204 8.28 -5.59 -2.28
C LEU A 204 7.85 -4.62 -3.40
N THR A 205 7.03 -3.62 -3.07
CA THR A 205 6.63 -2.60 -4.07
C THR A 205 7.75 -1.61 -4.42
N VAL A 206 8.81 -1.50 -3.61
CA VAL A 206 9.97 -0.62 -3.87
C VAL A 206 10.72 -1.04 -5.15
N PRO A 207 11.31 -2.26 -5.23
CA PRO A 207 11.96 -2.72 -6.46
C PRO A 207 10.96 -2.87 -7.62
N TRP A 208 9.70 -3.24 -7.36
CA TRP A 208 8.67 -3.30 -8.40
C TRP A 208 8.46 -1.95 -9.08
N SER A 209 8.28 -0.88 -8.29
CA SER A 209 8.12 0.48 -8.80
C SER A 209 9.37 0.95 -9.56
N TRP A 210 10.56 0.57 -9.09
CA TRP A 210 11.81 0.88 -9.78
C TRP A 210 11.92 0.19 -11.13
N PHE A 211 11.54 -1.09 -11.21
CA PHE A 211 11.51 -1.83 -12.48
C PHE A 211 10.47 -1.27 -13.44
N LEU A 212 9.28 -0.91 -12.95
CA LEU A 212 8.26 -0.21 -13.75
C LEU A 212 8.78 1.11 -14.34
N ALA A 213 9.52 1.89 -13.55
CA ALA A 213 10.10 3.14 -14.05
C ALA A 213 11.03 2.89 -15.26
N LYS A 214 11.88 1.86 -15.18
CA LYS A 214 12.78 1.48 -16.27
C LYS A 214 12.01 1.02 -17.50
N GLU A 215 10.95 0.26 -17.31
CA GLU A 215 10.12 -0.28 -18.38
C GLU A 215 9.39 0.83 -19.15
N ILE A 216 8.81 1.79 -18.43
CA ILE A 216 8.15 2.96 -19.04
C ILE A 216 9.16 3.81 -19.84
N ILE A 217 10.39 3.96 -19.34
CA ILE A 217 11.46 4.66 -20.07
C ILE A 217 11.85 3.90 -21.34
N ARG A 218 11.98 2.57 -21.27
CA ARG A 218 12.29 1.72 -22.43
C ARG A 218 11.25 1.86 -23.52
N ASN A 219 9.97 1.73 -23.16
CA ASN A 219 8.84 1.82 -24.09
C ASN A 219 8.74 3.20 -24.75
N ARG A 220 9.17 4.27 -24.07
CA ARG A 220 9.28 5.60 -24.68
C ARG A 220 10.34 5.66 -25.79
N LYS A 221 11.48 4.99 -25.60
CA LYS A 221 12.59 4.99 -26.58
C LYS A 221 12.27 4.17 -27.82
N GLU A 222 11.50 3.09 -27.65
CA GLU A 222 11.05 2.19 -28.74
C GLU A 222 9.85 2.73 -29.53
N SER A 223 9.23 3.82 -29.07
CA SER A 223 8.25 4.61 -29.84
C SER A 223 8.86 5.93 -30.38
N PRO A 224 9.99 5.93 -31.12
CA PRO A 224 10.42 7.15 -31.77
C PRO A 224 9.37 7.49 -32.81
N VAL A 225 8.86 8.72 -32.67
CA VAL A 225 8.01 9.45 -33.59
C VAL A 225 8.18 8.93 -35.02
N ALA A 226 7.16 8.20 -35.52
CA ALA A 226 6.84 8.22 -36.93
C ALA A 226 6.50 9.67 -37.26
N THR A 227 7.54 10.48 -37.46
CA THR A 227 7.43 11.80 -38.05
C THR A 227 7.27 11.46 -39.51
N GLU A 228 6.02 11.31 -39.92
CA GLU A 228 5.61 11.44 -41.31
C GLU A 228 6.31 12.68 -41.88
N LYS A 229 7.35 12.42 -42.67
CA LYS A 229 7.64 13.24 -43.83
C LYS A 229 6.60 12.83 -44.86
N GLY A 230 5.70 13.74 -45.17
CA GLY A 230 4.67 13.63 -46.20
C GLY A 230 4.00 14.98 -46.34
#